data_AF-A0A9W9FII9-F1
#
_entry.id   AF-A0A9W9FII9-F1
#
_cell.length_a   1.000
_cell.length_b   1.000
_cell.length_c   1.000
_cell.angle_alpha   90.00
_cell.angle_beta   90.00
_cell.angle_gamma   90.00
#
_symmetry.space_group_name_H-M   'P 1'
#
loop_
_entity.id
_entity.type
_entity.pdbx_description
1 polymer ?
#
loop_
_entity_poly.entity_id
_entity_poly.type
_entity_poly.pdbx_seq_one_letter_code
_entity_poly.pdbx_strand_id
1 'polypeptide(L)'
;MYKALKNSFPRKALEPAMLESVDKEVFSRCCEYVYSGDYSVPSPTSDPSVKDDSRPKYREKQCKEKEEKEEEEEEEEEEAKRWNPSCLAWNLFYPEALSLNYDILLGHLDHPQRSESEKEIVDDPCTSYAGVLLGHAEVHRFAVRTGWLSLNALSSFRLLRLLENFTPSEKRTGDIVQLLRFVFEDSKDVGGLHNLENMLRDYVVWNVDLMMRNVDFREFLERNPSVEKTVFRWMWHTV
;
A
#
# COMPACT_ATOMS: atom_id res chain seq x y z
N MET A 1 36.96 6.62 -4.46
CA MET A 1 35.55 6.81 -4.05
C MET A 1 34.59 6.91 -5.25
N TYR A 2 34.73 7.89 -6.15
CA TYR A 2 33.85 8.04 -7.34
C TYR A 2 33.76 6.80 -8.26
N LYS A 3 34.90 6.14 -8.54
CA LYS A 3 34.94 4.92 -9.36
C LYS A 3 34.29 3.70 -8.70
N ALA A 4 34.26 3.66 -7.36
CA ALA A 4 33.59 2.60 -6.61
C ALA A 4 32.07 2.80 -6.64
N LEU A 5 31.59 4.03 -6.39
CA LEU A 5 30.16 4.36 -6.52
C LEU A 5 29.63 4.10 -7.92
N LYS A 6 30.39 4.49 -8.96
CA LYS A 6 29.96 4.32 -10.36
C LYS A 6 29.69 2.86 -10.74
N ASN A 7 30.32 1.90 -10.07
CA ASN A 7 30.10 0.48 -10.31
C ASN A 7 28.96 -0.11 -9.47
N SER A 8 28.51 0.61 -8.43
CA SER A 8 27.41 0.17 -7.55
C SER A 8 26.03 0.52 -8.11
N PHE A 9 25.95 1.53 -8.98
CA PHE A 9 24.71 1.89 -9.65
C PHE A 9 24.60 1.19 -11.01
N PRO A 10 23.40 0.77 -11.43
CA PRO A 10 23.14 0.43 -12.83
C PRO A 10 23.50 1.60 -13.73
N ARG A 11 24.05 1.29 -14.92
CA ARG A 11 24.46 2.34 -15.88
C ARG A 11 23.34 3.34 -16.18
N LYS A 12 22.10 2.86 -16.34
CA LYS A 12 20.91 3.68 -16.58
C LYS A 12 20.59 4.63 -15.42
N ALA A 13 20.89 4.26 -14.18
CA ALA A 13 20.59 5.08 -13.00
C ALA A 13 21.43 6.37 -12.94
N LEU A 14 22.56 6.42 -13.65
CA LEU A 14 23.46 7.58 -13.71
C LEU A 14 23.37 8.32 -15.05
N GLU A 15 22.42 7.97 -15.92
CA GLU A 15 22.20 8.70 -17.17
C GLU A 15 21.63 10.09 -16.88
N PRO A 16 22.09 11.16 -17.57
CA PRO A 16 21.64 12.53 -17.30
C PRO A 16 20.12 12.70 -17.31
N ALA A 17 19.43 12.11 -18.31
CA ALA A 17 17.98 12.15 -18.39
C ALA A 17 17.29 11.50 -17.18
N MET A 18 17.86 10.44 -16.61
CA MET A 18 17.35 9.83 -15.39
C MET A 18 17.57 10.73 -14.18
N LEU A 19 18.77 11.31 -14.03
CA LEU A 19 19.12 12.20 -12.92
C LEU A 19 18.33 13.53 -12.92
N GLU A 20 17.95 14.04 -14.09
CA GLU A 20 17.12 15.24 -14.21
C GLU A 20 15.64 14.97 -13.90
N SER A 21 15.18 13.73 -14.16
CA SER A 21 13.77 13.35 -13.95
C SER A 21 13.48 12.73 -12.57
N VAL A 22 14.52 12.24 -11.86
CA VAL A 22 14.35 11.60 -10.56
C VAL A 22 14.23 12.66 -9.47
N ASP A 23 13.28 12.43 -8.57
CA ASP A 23 13.15 13.22 -7.35
C ASP A 23 14.39 13.05 -6.45
N LYS A 24 14.80 14.13 -5.77
CA LYS A 24 16.07 14.15 -5.02
C LYS A 24 16.02 13.18 -3.83
N GLU A 25 14.87 13.04 -3.21
CA GLU A 25 14.63 12.19 -2.06
C GLU A 25 14.70 10.71 -2.50
N VAL A 26 14.15 10.38 -3.67
CA VAL A 26 14.28 9.04 -4.27
C VAL A 26 15.74 8.74 -4.59
N PHE A 27 16.48 9.68 -5.17
CA PHE A 27 17.90 9.48 -5.46
C PHE A 27 18.74 9.36 -4.19
N SER A 28 18.41 10.11 -3.13
CA SER A 28 19.04 9.99 -1.82
C SER A 28 18.86 8.57 -1.24
N ARG A 29 17.65 8.01 -1.31
CA ARG A 29 17.37 6.62 -0.90
C ARG A 29 18.19 5.60 -1.69
N CYS A 30 18.38 5.81 -2.99
CA CYS A 30 19.23 4.95 -3.80
C CYS A 30 20.70 5.04 -3.38
N CYS A 31 21.17 6.22 -2.98
CA CYS A 31 22.49 6.38 -2.40
C CYS A 31 22.62 5.61 -1.07
N GLU A 32 21.65 5.77 -0.16
CA GLU A 32 21.61 5.02 1.10
C GLU A 32 21.74 3.51 0.85
N TYR A 33 20.95 2.98 -0.10
CA TYR A 33 20.97 1.58 -0.47
C TYR A 33 22.36 1.09 -0.89
N VAL A 34 23.07 1.88 -1.70
CA VAL A 34 24.45 1.55 -2.13
C VAL A 34 25.42 1.48 -0.95
N TYR A 35 25.22 2.30 0.08
CA TYR A 35 26.13 2.36 1.23
C TYR A 35 25.80 1.34 2.32
N SER A 36 24.52 1.07 2.58
CA SER A 36 24.08 0.27 3.73
C SER A 36 23.46 -1.08 3.33
N GLY A 37 23.11 -1.26 2.06
CA GLY A 37 22.23 -2.33 1.60
C GLY A 37 20.74 -2.05 1.87
N ASP A 38 20.40 -0.84 2.33
CA ASP A 38 19.06 -0.45 2.72
C ASP A 38 18.73 1.05 2.51
N TYR A 39 17.46 1.44 2.57
CA TYR A 39 17.05 2.84 2.40
C TYR A 39 15.92 3.26 3.35
N SER A 40 15.92 4.54 3.72
CA SER A 40 14.92 5.10 4.64
C SER A 40 13.71 5.67 3.89
N VAL A 41 12.52 5.49 4.45
CA VAL A 41 11.29 6.16 4.03
C VAL A 41 10.87 7.19 5.09
N PRO A 42 9.98 8.15 4.76
CA PRO A 42 9.47 9.09 5.75
C PRO A 42 8.84 8.34 6.92
N SER A 43 8.82 8.95 8.10
CA SER A 43 7.96 8.46 9.17
C SER A 43 6.48 8.75 8.83
N PRO A 44 5.53 7.94 9.32
CA PRO A 44 4.12 8.28 9.28
C PRO A 44 3.86 9.66 9.88
N THR A 45 2.89 10.40 9.33
CA THR A 45 2.58 11.76 9.76
C THR A 45 1.25 11.78 10.50
N SER A 46 1.23 12.31 11.71
CA SER A 46 -0.02 12.59 12.44
C SER A 46 -0.68 13.84 11.87
N ASP A 47 -1.97 13.76 11.56
CA ASP A 47 -2.74 14.93 11.10
C ASP A 47 -2.92 15.93 12.25
N PRO A 48 -2.41 17.17 12.15
CA PRO A 48 -2.56 18.18 13.20
C PRO A 48 -3.99 18.75 13.31
N SER A 49 -4.96 18.30 12.50
CA SER A 49 -6.28 18.94 12.40
C SER A 49 -7.28 18.64 13.52
N VAL A 50 -7.00 17.74 14.47
CA VAL A 50 -7.88 17.53 15.64
C VAL A 50 -7.40 18.38 16.80
N LYS A 51 -7.63 19.70 16.71
CA LYS A 51 -7.66 20.54 17.91
C LYS A 51 -8.99 20.30 18.61
N ASP A 52 -8.89 19.59 19.72
CA ASP A 52 -9.83 19.47 20.83
C ASP A 52 -10.69 20.73 20.99
N ASP A 53 -11.97 20.64 20.60
CA ASP A 53 -12.98 21.61 20.96
C ASP A 53 -13.97 20.97 21.95
N SER A 54 -13.64 21.15 23.22
CA SER A 54 -14.56 21.48 24.33
C SER A 54 -15.72 20.51 24.68
N ARG A 55 -15.55 19.78 25.80
CA ARG A 55 -16.59 19.22 26.73
C ARG A 55 -17.66 20.27 27.19
N PRO A 56 -18.72 19.94 28.00
CA PRO A 56 -19.59 18.74 28.14
C PRO A 56 -21.13 19.05 28.31
N LYS A 57 -22.02 18.04 28.18
CA LYS A 57 -23.08 17.58 29.14
C LYS A 57 -24.46 17.14 28.56
N TYR A 58 -24.82 15.90 28.91
CA TYR A 58 -26.10 15.35 29.43
C TYR A 58 -27.42 15.27 28.63
N ARG A 59 -27.85 13.99 28.48
CA ARG A 59 -29.19 13.36 28.62
C ARG A 59 -30.41 13.94 27.89
N GLU A 60 -31.03 13.10 27.06
CA GLU A 60 -32.38 12.58 27.34
C GLU A 60 -32.61 11.21 26.66
N LYS A 61 -33.06 10.24 27.46
CA LYS A 61 -33.51 8.90 27.04
C LYS A 61 -35.03 8.97 26.89
N GLN A 62 -35.57 8.53 25.76
CA GLN A 62 -36.60 7.46 25.63
C GLN A 62 -37.36 7.59 24.32
N CYS A 63 -37.15 6.60 23.44
CA CYS A 63 -38.13 5.94 22.55
C CYS A 63 -37.33 4.99 21.61
N LYS A 64 -36.62 3.99 22.15
CA LYS A 64 -35.79 3.06 21.36
C LYS A 64 -35.79 1.66 21.98
N GLU A 65 -36.93 0.97 21.96
CA GLU A 65 -36.98 -0.46 22.33
C GLU A 65 -37.76 -1.28 21.28
N LYS A 66 -38.16 -0.65 20.16
CA LYS A 66 -38.76 -1.34 19.01
C LYS A 66 -37.95 -1.21 17.72
N GLU A 67 -37.21 -0.11 17.54
CA GLU A 67 -36.25 0.05 16.43
C GLU A 67 -34.98 -0.80 16.63
N GLU A 68 -34.50 -0.95 17.88
CA GLU A 68 -33.26 -1.69 18.16
C GLU A 68 -33.33 -3.18 17.79
N LYS A 69 -34.52 -3.77 17.73
CA LYS A 69 -34.69 -5.19 17.40
C LYS A 69 -34.83 -5.47 15.91
N GLU A 70 -35.29 -4.48 15.14
CA GLU A 70 -35.29 -4.54 13.67
C GLU A 70 -33.91 -4.10 13.13
N GLU A 71 -33.22 -3.15 13.79
CA GLU A 71 -31.82 -2.80 13.51
C GLU A 71 -30.85 -3.96 13.82
N GLU A 72 -31.01 -4.69 14.93
CA GLU A 72 -30.16 -5.85 15.25
C GLU A 72 -30.36 -7.04 14.28
N GLU A 73 -31.59 -7.30 13.82
CA GLU A 73 -31.86 -8.37 12.83
C GLU A 73 -31.41 -7.97 11.41
N GLU A 74 -31.46 -6.67 11.03
CA GLU A 74 -30.87 -6.18 9.77
C GLU A 74 -29.33 -6.14 9.80
N GLU A 75 -28.70 -5.80 10.94
CA GLU A 75 -27.23 -5.85 11.12
C GLU A 75 -26.69 -7.29 11.03
N GLU A 76 -27.35 -8.28 11.65
CA GLU A 76 -26.94 -9.69 11.53
C GLU A 76 -27.12 -10.24 10.09
N GLU A 77 -28.14 -9.80 9.35
CA GLU A 77 -28.34 -10.19 7.95
C GLU A 77 -27.40 -9.47 6.96
N GLU A 78 -26.96 -8.24 7.28
CA GLU A 78 -25.89 -7.53 6.57
C GLU A 78 -24.51 -8.15 6.83
N GLU A 79 -24.21 -8.55 8.07
CA GLU A 79 -22.95 -9.24 8.39
C GLU A 79 -22.83 -10.60 7.69
N ALA A 80 -23.95 -11.31 7.45
CA ALA A 80 -23.96 -12.56 6.71
C ALA A 80 -23.75 -12.39 5.18
N LYS A 81 -23.99 -11.19 4.63
CA LYS A 81 -23.68 -10.82 3.23
C LYS A 81 -22.30 -10.17 3.08
N ARG A 82 -21.56 -10.02 4.18
CA ARG A 82 -20.26 -9.35 4.24
C ARG A 82 -19.20 -10.15 3.47
N TRP A 83 -18.39 -9.41 2.71
CA TRP A 83 -17.27 -9.95 1.95
C TRP A 83 -16.39 -10.87 2.80
N ASN A 84 -16.17 -12.10 2.34
CA ASN A 84 -15.31 -13.07 3.01
C ASN A 84 -14.06 -13.37 2.16
N PRO A 85 -12.88 -12.81 2.51
CA PRO A 85 -11.66 -13.01 1.74
C PRO A 85 -11.08 -14.43 1.84
N SER A 86 -11.58 -15.28 2.74
CA SER A 86 -11.09 -16.67 2.88
C SER A 86 -11.33 -17.54 1.64
N CYS A 87 -12.26 -17.16 0.76
CA CYS A 87 -12.49 -17.82 -0.52
C CYS A 87 -11.41 -17.51 -1.57
N LEU A 88 -10.47 -16.59 -1.28
CA LEU A 88 -9.45 -16.11 -2.20
C LEU A 88 -8.09 -16.77 -1.96
N ALA A 89 -8.03 -18.11 -1.94
CA ALA A 89 -6.77 -18.85 -1.76
C ALA A 89 -5.69 -18.55 -2.81
N TRP A 90 -6.06 -17.92 -3.93
CA TRP A 90 -5.15 -17.47 -4.99
C TRP A 90 -4.56 -16.08 -4.75
N ASN A 91 -5.12 -15.29 -3.83
CA ASN A 91 -4.72 -13.91 -3.58
C ASN A 91 -3.37 -13.84 -2.85
N LEU A 92 -2.53 -12.89 -3.23
CA LEU A 92 -1.23 -12.68 -2.61
C LEU A 92 -1.27 -12.52 -1.09
N PHE A 93 -2.32 -11.90 -0.54
CA PHE A 93 -2.50 -11.64 0.89
C PHE A 93 -3.18 -12.78 1.64
N TYR A 94 -3.47 -13.89 0.95
CA TYR A 94 -3.88 -15.11 1.63
C TYR A 94 -2.72 -15.63 2.50
N PRO A 95 -2.94 -16.02 3.78
CA PRO A 95 -1.86 -16.28 4.74
C PRO A 95 -0.76 -17.24 4.24
N GLU A 96 -1.13 -18.28 3.51
CA GLU A 96 -0.21 -19.29 2.98
C GLU A 96 0.56 -18.82 1.71
N ALA A 97 0.08 -17.79 1.01
CA ALA A 97 0.67 -17.30 -0.23
C ALA A 97 1.86 -16.33 0.02
N LEU A 98 1.86 -15.61 1.13
CA LEU A 98 2.86 -14.58 1.44
C LEU A 98 4.28 -15.14 1.60
N SER A 99 4.44 -16.29 2.28
CA SER A 99 5.75 -16.90 2.54
C SER A 99 6.54 -17.17 1.26
N LEU A 100 5.87 -17.73 0.23
CA LEU A 100 6.52 -18.05 -1.04
C LEU A 100 7.00 -16.77 -1.77
N ASN A 101 6.21 -15.70 -1.68
CA ASN A 101 6.55 -14.43 -2.31
C ASN A 101 7.73 -13.75 -1.59
N TYR A 102 7.82 -13.87 -0.27
CA TYR A 102 9.00 -13.41 0.47
C TYR A 102 10.26 -14.15 0.07
N ASP A 103 10.22 -15.48 -0.05
CA ASP A 103 11.40 -16.26 -0.45
C ASP A 103 11.93 -15.85 -1.83
N ILE A 104 11.03 -15.61 -2.79
CA ILE A 104 11.40 -15.15 -4.14
C ILE A 104 12.07 -13.77 -4.08
N LEU A 105 11.47 -12.81 -3.36
CA LEU A 105 12.01 -11.45 -3.26
C LEU A 105 13.34 -11.43 -2.52
N LEU A 106 13.46 -12.17 -1.42
CA LEU A 106 14.70 -12.27 -0.63
C LEU A 106 15.82 -12.94 -1.43
N GLY A 107 15.50 -13.88 -2.31
CA GLY A 107 16.47 -14.52 -3.21
C GLY A 107 17.14 -13.59 -4.22
N HIS A 108 16.58 -12.38 -4.43
CA HIS A 108 17.11 -11.37 -5.36
C HIS A 108 17.92 -10.26 -4.67
N LEU A 109 18.08 -10.31 -3.35
CA LEU A 109 18.80 -9.27 -2.62
C LEU A 109 20.33 -9.50 -2.64
N ASP A 110 21.07 -8.44 -2.94
CA ASP A 110 22.55 -8.45 -2.89
C ASP A 110 23.10 -8.52 -1.46
N HIS A 111 22.27 -8.15 -0.48
CA HIS A 111 22.62 -8.10 0.94
C HIS A 111 21.56 -8.87 1.74
N PRO A 112 21.97 -9.69 2.73
CA PRO A 112 21.01 -10.27 3.67
C PRO A 112 20.29 -9.12 4.37
N GLN A 113 18.95 -9.17 4.37
CA GLN A 113 18.15 -8.21 5.14
C GLN A 113 18.63 -8.22 6.58
N ARG A 114 19.07 -7.06 7.08
CA ARG A 114 19.09 -6.86 8.52
C ARG A 114 17.64 -6.97 8.96
N SER A 115 17.37 -7.77 9.98
CA SER A 115 16.11 -7.71 10.70
C SER A 115 16.06 -6.33 11.35
N GLU A 116 15.65 -5.31 10.59
CA GLU A 116 15.26 -4.05 11.20
C GLU A 116 14.08 -4.40 12.10
N SER A 117 14.17 -3.95 13.35
CA SER A 117 13.01 -3.78 14.20
C SER A 117 12.04 -2.91 13.42
N GLU A 118 11.16 -3.53 12.66
CA GLU A 118 10.08 -2.86 11.97
C GLU A 118 9.40 -2.01 13.02
N LYS A 119 9.39 -0.70 12.78
CA LYS A 119 8.58 0.17 13.62
C LYS A 119 7.17 -0.35 13.45
N GLU A 120 6.65 -0.98 14.50
CA GLU A 120 5.27 -1.45 14.54
C GLU A 120 4.38 -0.34 13.99
N ILE A 121 3.47 -0.71 13.10
CA ILE A 121 2.47 0.23 12.58
C ILE A 121 1.74 0.76 13.80
N VAL A 122 1.97 2.03 14.09
CA VAL A 122 1.25 2.75 15.13
C VAL A 122 -0.21 2.74 14.72
N ASP A 123 -1.04 2.08 15.52
CA ASP A 123 -2.48 2.00 15.30
C ASP A 123 -3.18 3.27 15.79
N ASP A 124 -2.73 4.41 15.30
CA ASP A 124 -3.37 5.71 15.48
C ASP A 124 -4.18 6.04 14.22
N PRO A 125 -5.52 6.15 14.30
CA PRO A 125 -6.36 6.50 13.17
C PRO A 125 -6.09 7.89 12.58
N CYS A 126 -5.36 8.76 13.28
CA CYS A 126 -4.94 10.08 12.80
C CYS A 126 -3.56 10.06 12.13
N THR A 127 -2.89 8.91 12.08
CA THR A 127 -1.58 8.74 11.47
C THR A 127 -1.72 8.27 10.02
N SER A 128 -1.25 9.09 9.07
CA SER A 128 -1.20 8.73 7.65
C SER A 128 0.12 8.05 7.29
N TYR A 129 0.00 6.98 6.52
CA TYR A 129 1.12 6.21 5.97
C TYR A 129 1.34 6.46 4.48
N ALA A 130 0.58 7.38 3.86
CA ALA A 130 0.68 7.68 2.42
C ALA A 130 2.13 7.96 1.99
N GLY A 131 2.87 8.78 2.75
CA GLY A 131 4.28 9.07 2.46
C GLY A 131 5.22 7.86 2.58
N VAL A 132 4.91 6.91 3.46
CA VAL A 132 5.68 5.67 3.64
C VAL A 132 5.46 4.74 2.43
N LEU A 133 4.19 4.52 2.09
CA LEU A 133 3.77 3.72 0.94
C LEU A 133 4.34 4.27 -0.37
N LEU A 134 4.18 5.58 -0.60
CA LEU A 134 4.72 6.26 -1.77
C LEU A 134 6.24 6.21 -1.81
N GLY A 135 6.92 6.36 -0.67
CA GLY A 135 8.38 6.25 -0.61
C GLY A 135 8.90 4.91 -1.13
N HIS A 136 8.24 3.79 -0.79
CA HIS A 136 8.59 2.48 -1.35
C HIS A 136 8.25 2.36 -2.84
N ALA A 137 7.06 2.83 -3.24
CA ALA A 137 6.60 2.77 -4.63
C ALA A 137 7.47 3.61 -5.58
N GLU A 138 7.97 4.76 -5.13
CA GLU A 138 8.88 5.62 -5.89
C GLU A 138 10.25 4.97 -6.11
N VAL A 139 10.82 4.38 -5.05
CA VAL A 139 12.08 3.63 -5.14
C VAL A 139 11.91 2.42 -6.07
N HIS A 140 10.78 1.72 -5.97
CA HIS A 140 10.43 0.63 -6.87
C HIS A 140 10.37 1.09 -8.33
N ARG A 141 9.66 2.18 -8.61
CA ARG A 141 9.57 2.78 -9.96
C ARG A 141 10.95 3.15 -10.51
N PHE A 142 11.81 3.74 -9.69
CA PHE A 142 13.18 4.05 -10.08
C PHE A 142 13.99 2.78 -10.40
N ALA A 143 13.89 1.76 -9.56
CA ALA A 143 14.59 0.50 -9.75
C ALA A 143 14.15 -0.21 -11.03
N VAL A 144 12.85 -0.25 -11.33
CA VAL A 144 12.31 -0.79 -12.58
C VAL A 144 12.84 -0.03 -13.79
N ARG A 145 12.76 1.31 -13.80
CA ARG A 145 13.23 2.14 -14.93
C ARG A 145 14.72 1.96 -15.23
N THR A 146 15.51 1.69 -14.21
CA THR A 146 16.96 1.55 -14.31
C THR A 146 17.44 0.11 -14.47
N GLY A 147 16.55 -0.87 -14.31
CA GLY A 147 16.88 -2.30 -14.31
C GLY A 147 17.63 -2.75 -13.06
N TRP A 148 17.45 -2.05 -11.93
CA TRP A 148 18.10 -2.38 -10.66
C TRP A 148 17.37 -3.51 -9.93
N LEU A 149 17.71 -4.76 -10.25
CA LEU A 149 16.99 -5.93 -9.76
C LEU A 149 16.94 -6.03 -8.23
N SER A 150 18.06 -5.82 -7.54
CA SER A 150 18.14 -5.96 -6.08
C SER A 150 17.37 -4.85 -5.33
N LEU A 151 17.46 -3.60 -5.80
CA LEU A 151 16.66 -2.49 -5.25
C LEU A 151 15.16 -2.66 -5.56
N ASN A 152 14.83 -3.22 -6.73
CA ASN A 152 13.45 -3.56 -7.11
C ASN A 152 12.88 -4.63 -6.17
N ALA A 153 13.63 -5.71 -5.92
CA ALA A 153 13.24 -6.76 -4.99
C ALA A 153 13.07 -6.22 -3.57
N LEU A 154 14.00 -5.41 -3.08
CA LEU A 154 13.92 -4.82 -1.74
C LEU A 154 12.71 -3.90 -1.58
N SER A 155 12.47 -3.01 -2.54
CA SER A 155 11.33 -2.09 -2.49
C SER A 155 9.99 -2.80 -2.60
N SER A 156 9.91 -3.86 -3.41
CA SER A 156 8.73 -4.73 -3.47
C SER A 156 8.49 -5.45 -2.15
N PHE A 157 9.55 -6.02 -1.55
CA PHE A 157 9.48 -6.72 -0.28
C PHE A 157 8.99 -5.82 0.84
N ARG A 158 9.57 -4.62 0.97
CA ARG A 158 9.18 -3.65 2.01
C ARG A 158 7.75 -3.18 1.86
N LEU A 159 7.31 -2.93 0.62
CA LEU A 159 5.93 -2.53 0.37
C LEU A 159 4.95 -3.68 0.65
N LEU A 160 5.27 -4.91 0.25
CA LEU A 160 4.45 -6.08 0.56
C LEU A 160 4.30 -6.29 2.06
N ARG A 161 5.41 -6.24 2.82
CA ARG A 161 5.37 -6.34 4.30
C ARG A 161 4.59 -5.21 4.93
N LEU A 162 4.75 -3.99 4.42
CA LEU A 162 3.97 -2.85 4.92
C LEU A 162 2.48 -3.09 4.69
N LEU A 163 2.07 -3.52 3.49
CA LEU A 163 0.67 -3.81 3.16
C LEU A 163 0.11 -5.00 3.96
N GLU A 164 0.88 -6.07 4.17
CA GLU A 164 0.48 -7.22 5.01
C GLU A 164 0.08 -6.77 6.41
N ASN A 165 0.88 -5.88 7.02
CA ASN A 165 0.65 -5.40 8.37
C ASN A 165 -0.28 -4.18 8.42
N PHE A 166 -0.61 -3.59 7.26
CA PHE A 166 -1.48 -2.43 7.17
C PHE A 166 -2.93 -2.85 7.24
N THR A 167 -3.56 -2.66 8.40
CA THR A 167 -5.01 -2.82 8.57
C THR A 167 -5.70 -1.57 8.02
N PRO A 168 -6.37 -1.63 6.87
CA PRO A 168 -7.10 -0.48 6.38
C PRO A 168 -8.25 -0.18 7.36
N SER A 169 -8.51 1.10 7.59
CA SER A 169 -9.67 1.60 8.31
C SER A 169 -10.35 2.65 7.42
N GLU A 170 -11.58 3.05 7.74
CA GLU A 170 -12.28 4.07 6.94
C GLU A 170 -11.43 5.34 6.79
N LYS A 171 -10.72 5.74 7.85
CA LYS A 171 -9.80 6.89 7.85
C LYS A 171 -8.50 6.64 7.08
N ARG A 172 -8.03 5.40 6.97
CA ARG A 172 -6.75 5.02 6.34
C ARG A 172 -6.87 4.56 4.89
N THR A 173 -8.08 4.24 4.41
CA THR A 173 -8.29 3.84 3.00
C THR A 173 -7.80 4.89 2.00
N GLY A 174 -7.79 6.18 2.38
CA GLY A 174 -7.22 7.26 1.58
C GLY A 174 -5.73 7.11 1.29
N ASP A 175 -4.94 6.50 2.19
CA ASP A 175 -3.51 6.24 1.96
C ASP A 175 -3.31 5.23 0.81
N ILE A 176 -4.17 4.20 0.77
CA ILE A 176 -4.17 3.19 -0.29
C ILE A 176 -4.63 3.79 -1.61
N VAL A 177 -5.65 4.67 -1.60
CA VAL A 177 -6.11 5.37 -2.81
C VAL A 177 -4.99 6.24 -3.40
N GLN A 178 -4.21 6.93 -2.58
CA GLN A 178 -3.05 7.70 -3.05
C GLN A 178 -2.01 6.79 -3.72
N LEU A 179 -1.71 5.64 -3.12
CA LEU A 179 -0.81 4.66 -3.71
C LEU A 179 -1.36 4.11 -5.04
N LEU A 180 -2.65 3.81 -5.13
CA LEU A 180 -3.30 3.36 -6.36
C LEU A 180 -3.20 4.41 -7.47
N ARG A 181 -3.48 5.69 -7.18
CA ARG A 181 -3.34 6.77 -8.16
C ARG A 181 -1.90 6.89 -8.66
N PHE A 182 -0.92 6.81 -7.77
CA PHE A 182 0.49 6.84 -8.16
C PHE A 182 0.86 5.70 -9.13
N VAL A 183 0.40 4.47 -8.85
CA VAL A 183 0.76 3.29 -9.66
C VAL A 183 -0.02 3.24 -10.96
N PHE A 184 -1.33 3.48 -10.93
CA PHE A 184 -2.21 3.28 -12.07
C PHE A 184 -2.44 4.53 -12.92
N GLU A 185 -2.25 5.74 -12.38
CA GLU A 185 -2.51 7.01 -13.08
C GLU A 185 -1.21 7.75 -13.40
N ASP A 186 -0.39 8.06 -12.40
CA ASP A 186 0.83 8.86 -12.59
C ASP A 186 1.94 8.09 -13.33
N SER A 187 1.87 6.76 -13.28
CA SER A 187 2.92 5.90 -13.83
C SER A 187 2.48 5.15 -15.11
N LYS A 188 1.37 5.57 -15.76
CA LYS A 188 0.84 4.94 -16.99
C LYS A 188 1.87 4.81 -18.11
N ASP A 189 2.79 5.77 -18.22
CA ASP A 189 3.81 5.80 -19.27
C ASP A 189 5.08 5.01 -18.89
N VAL A 190 5.18 4.56 -17.63
CA VAL A 190 6.33 3.82 -17.11
C VAL A 190 6.01 2.33 -17.14
N GLY A 191 6.17 1.72 -18.32
CA GLY A 191 6.06 0.27 -18.47
C GLY A 191 6.96 -0.46 -17.47
N GLY A 192 6.44 -1.51 -16.83
CA GLY A 192 7.20 -2.37 -15.93
C GLY A 192 6.78 -2.38 -14.46
N LEU A 193 5.78 -1.60 -14.06
CA LEU A 193 5.19 -1.66 -12.71
C LEU A 193 4.22 -2.83 -12.50
N HIS A 194 4.16 -3.79 -13.42
CA HIS A 194 3.16 -4.86 -13.40
C HIS A 194 3.15 -5.69 -12.10
N ASN A 195 4.32 -5.89 -11.49
CA ASN A 195 4.42 -6.56 -10.19
C ASN A 195 3.70 -5.77 -9.10
N LEU A 196 3.89 -4.45 -9.07
CA LEU A 196 3.24 -3.56 -8.12
C LEU A 196 1.73 -3.43 -8.42
N GLU A 197 1.35 -3.34 -9.69
CA GLU A 197 -0.07 -3.34 -10.10
C GLU A 197 -0.80 -4.60 -9.61
N ASN A 198 -0.19 -5.78 -9.78
CA ASN A 198 -0.79 -7.04 -9.34
C ASN A 198 -0.87 -7.13 -7.82
N MET A 199 0.20 -6.75 -7.10
CA MET A 199 0.19 -6.65 -5.64
C MET A 199 -0.95 -5.75 -5.13
N LEU A 200 -1.13 -4.57 -5.73
CA LEU A 200 -2.19 -3.64 -5.30
C LEU A 200 -3.59 -4.11 -5.69
N ARG A 201 -3.76 -4.79 -6.82
CA ARG A 201 -5.04 -5.43 -7.16
C ARG A 201 -5.41 -6.48 -6.13
N ASP A 202 -4.46 -7.33 -5.77
CA ASP A 202 -4.69 -8.37 -4.77
C ASP A 202 -5.02 -7.75 -3.41
N TYR A 203 -4.30 -6.70 -3.00
CA TYR A 203 -4.57 -5.98 -1.76
C TYR A 203 -5.97 -5.35 -1.73
N VAL A 204 -6.37 -4.69 -2.81
CA VAL A 204 -7.69 -4.05 -2.93
C VAL A 204 -8.80 -5.09 -2.91
N VAL A 205 -8.63 -6.19 -3.64
CA VAL A 205 -9.59 -7.30 -3.66
C VAL A 205 -9.71 -7.90 -2.25
N TRP A 206 -8.58 -8.13 -1.57
CA TRP A 206 -8.58 -8.63 -0.19
C TRP A 206 -9.40 -7.75 0.76
N ASN A 207 -9.32 -6.43 0.59
CA ASN A 207 -9.95 -5.43 1.46
C ASN A 207 -11.18 -4.75 0.81
N VAL A 208 -11.83 -5.37 -0.18
CA VAL A 208 -12.77 -4.68 -1.09
C VAL A 208 -13.98 -4.06 -0.38
N ASP A 209 -14.58 -4.73 0.61
CA ASP A 209 -15.74 -4.21 1.35
C ASP A 209 -15.42 -2.84 1.98
N LEU A 210 -14.28 -2.74 2.66
CA LEU A 210 -13.86 -1.48 3.26
C LEU A 210 -13.45 -0.44 2.21
N MET A 211 -12.71 -0.85 1.18
CA MET A 211 -12.29 0.05 0.11
C MET A 211 -13.50 0.67 -0.61
N MET A 212 -14.55 -0.11 -0.86
CA MET A 212 -15.77 0.34 -1.55
C MET A 212 -16.54 1.41 -0.78
N ARG A 213 -16.34 1.57 0.53
CA ARG A 213 -16.93 2.65 1.34
C ARG A 213 -16.26 4.00 1.09
N ASN A 214 -14.99 4.00 0.67
CA ASN A 214 -14.25 5.22 0.36
C ASN A 214 -14.71 5.85 -0.97
N VAL A 215 -15.11 7.13 -0.92
CA VAL A 215 -15.61 7.87 -2.09
C VAL A 215 -14.52 8.03 -3.16
N ASP A 216 -13.30 8.38 -2.76
CA ASP A 216 -12.17 8.59 -3.66
C ASP A 216 -11.74 7.29 -4.36
N PHE A 217 -11.93 6.14 -3.70
CA PHE A 217 -11.70 4.83 -4.32
C PHE A 217 -12.72 4.51 -5.41
N ARG A 218 -14.01 4.78 -5.17
CA ARG A 218 -15.04 4.59 -6.21
C ARG A 218 -14.79 5.50 -7.42
N GLU A 219 -14.43 6.76 -7.16
CA GLU A 219 -14.04 7.70 -8.21
C GLU A 219 -12.77 7.23 -8.97
N PHE A 220 -11.82 6.61 -8.28
CA PHE A 220 -10.65 5.99 -8.90
C PHE A 220 -11.03 4.81 -9.81
N LEU A 221 -11.98 3.95 -9.41
CA LEU A 221 -12.43 2.82 -10.23
C LEU A 221 -13.07 3.29 -11.54
N GLU A 222 -13.92 4.32 -11.50
CA GLU A 222 -14.54 4.91 -12.69
C GLU A 222 -13.50 5.37 -13.72
N ARG A 223 -12.37 5.92 -13.24
CA ARG A 223 -11.25 6.36 -14.09
C ARG A 223 -10.34 5.23 -14.56
N ASN A 224 -10.39 4.07 -13.91
CA ASN A 224 -9.52 2.92 -14.18
C ASN A 224 -10.32 1.63 -14.40
N PRO A 225 -11.04 1.51 -15.54
CA PRO A 225 -11.95 0.38 -15.80
C PRO A 225 -11.27 -1.01 -15.80
N SER A 226 -9.96 -1.07 -16.01
CA SER A 226 -9.21 -2.35 -15.92
C SER A 226 -9.12 -2.86 -14.48
N VAL A 227 -8.92 -1.95 -13.52
CA VAL A 227 -8.92 -2.27 -12.09
C VAL A 227 -10.33 -2.59 -11.64
N GLU A 228 -11.29 -1.75 -12.02
CA GLU A 228 -12.73 -1.95 -11.76
C GLU A 228 -13.21 -3.35 -12.20
N LYS A 229 -12.95 -3.73 -13.45
CA LYS A 229 -13.29 -5.08 -13.97
C LYS A 229 -12.60 -6.22 -13.25
N THR A 230 -11.44 -5.96 -12.64
CA THR A 230 -10.77 -6.96 -11.83
C THR A 230 -11.52 -7.11 -10.51
N VAL A 231 -11.75 -6.01 -9.80
CA VAL A 231 -12.47 -5.98 -8.53
C VAL A 231 -13.86 -6.62 -8.64
N PHE A 232 -14.70 -6.18 -9.58
CA PHE A 232 -16.07 -6.72 -9.70
C PHE A 232 -16.13 -8.18 -10.14
N ARG A 233 -15.21 -8.60 -11.03
CA ARG A 233 -15.12 -10.01 -11.42
C ARG A 233 -14.92 -10.89 -10.19
N TRP A 234 -14.06 -10.47 -9.26
CA TRP A 234 -13.80 -11.24 -8.05
C TRP A 234 -14.94 -11.19 -7.05
N MET A 235 -15.61 -10.04 -6.92
CA MET A 235 -16.81 -9.94 -6.08
C MET A 235 -17.92 -10.89 -6.52
N TRP A 236 -18.09 -11.10 -7.83
CA TRP A 236 -19.21 -11.87 -8.39
C TRP A 236 -18.94 -13.37 -8.58
N HIS A 237 -17.68 -13.82 -8.52
CA HIS A 237 -17.33 -15.25 -8.60
C HIS A 237 -17.36 -15.97 -7.24
N THR A 238 -17.56 -15.25 -6.14
CA THR A 238 -17.61 -15.77 -4.77
C THR A 238 -19.03 -15.83 -4.19
N VAL A 239 -20.06 -15.52 -4.98
CA VAL A 239 -21.49 -15.66 -4.65
C VAL A 239 -22.09 -16.77 -5.52
#